data_AF-A0A972XJE5-F1
#
_entry.id   AF-A0A972XJE5-F1
#
_cell.length_a   1.000
_cell.length_b   1.000
_cell.length_c   1.000
_cell.angle_alpha   90.00
_cell.angle_beta   90.00
_cell.angle_gamma   90.00
#
_symmetry.space_group_name_H-M   'P 1'
#
loop_
_entity.id
_entity.type
_entity.pdbx_description
1 polymer ?
#
loop_
_entity_poly.entity_id
_entity_poly.type
_entity_poly.pdbx_seq_one_letter_code
_entity_poly.pdbx_strand_id
1 'polypeptide(L)'
;LYLFASLLRGVRSDFAPEIWKYLGFVGNASIYSQTEIWVTVGILIINGSLVLIKKNHIAFFISMSAIATGYLFLLIAGVWGVNHLDPFWLIVLTGFGIYLPYLTITTSVFERMIAITRHKANIGFLMYIVDSIGYLGYNVLLLFTGFILPNLNLPSLFFTWIVILGIAGLMISSLSSLYFYRRLK
;
A
#
# COMPACT_ATOMS: atom_id res chain seq x y z
N LEU A 1 -7.92 -4.81 0.75
CA LEU A 1 -6.48 -4.65 0.45
C LEU A 1 -6.24 -3.39 -0.37
N TYR A 2 -6.59 -3.36 -1.67
CA TYR A 2 -6.33 -2.19 -2.51
C TYR A 2 -6.83 -0.86 -1.95
N LEU A 3 -8.09 -0.81 -1.50
CA LEU A 3 -8.67 0.39 -0.91
C LEU A 3 -7.82 0.94 0.26
N PHE A 4 -7.34 0.07 1.15
CA PHE A 4 -6.50 0.49 2.27
C PHE A 4 -5.18 1.12 1.80
N ALA A 5 -4.54 0.50 0.80
CA ALA A 5 -3.32 1.03 0.22
C ALA A 5 -3.58 2.35 -0.52
N SER A 6 -4.69 2.46 -1.26
CA SER A 6 -5.07 3.68 -1.99
C SER A 6 -5.36 4.86 -1.05
N LEU A 7 -6.07 4.62 0.05
CA LEU A 7 -6.33 5.64 1.07
C LEU A 7 -5.04 6.14 1.71
N LEU A 8 -4.18 5.23 2.18
CA LEU A 8 -2.90 5.60 2.78
C LEU A 8 -1.97 6.30 1.79
N ARG A 9 -2.01 5.89 0.51
CA ARG A 9 -1.26 6.54 -0.57
C ARG A 9 -1.69 7.99 -0.74
N GLY A 10 -2.99 8.25 -0.84
CA GLY A 10 -3.52 9.61 -0.98
C GLY A 10 -3.13 10.50 0.19
N VAL A 11 -3.29 10.00 1.43
CA VAL A 11 -2.89 10.76 2.63
C VAL A 11 -1.38 11.03 2.65
N ARG A 12 -0.55 10.05 2.30
CA ARG A 12 0.91 10.22 2.27
C ARG A 12 1.37 11.21 1.21
N SER A 13 0.75 11.22 0.03
CA SER A 13 1.12 12.14 -1.06
C SER A 13 0.67 13.56 -0.77
N ASP A 14 -0.57 13.73 -0.32
CA ASP A 14 -1.20 15.04 -0.24
C ASP A 14 -0.81 15.78 1.04
N PHE A 15 -0.52 15.05 2.13
CA PHE A 15 -0.08 15.61 3.41
C PHE A 15 1.41 15.34 3.71
N ALA A 16 2.22 15.10 2.67
CA ALA A 16 3.66 14.87 2.85
C ALA A 16 4.34 15.99 3.66
N PRO A 17 4.16 17.29 3.36
CA PRO A 17 4.78 18.35 4.14
C PRO A 17 4.42 18.34 5.63
N GLU A 18 3.16 18.05 5.95
CA GLU A 18 2.63 17.98 7.32
C GLU A 18 3.20 16.78 8.08
N ILE A 19 3.35 15.62 7.41
CA ILE A 19 3.96 14.42 7.99
C ILE A 19 5.43 14.69 8.33
N TRP A 20 6.18 15.34 7.44
CA TRP A 20 7.58 15.67 7.70
C TRP A 20 7.75 16.74 8.79
N LYS A 21 6.87 17.74 8.81
CA LYS A 21 6.81 18.73 9.89
C LYS A 21 6.53 18.08 11.24
N TYR A 22 5.64 17.08 11.28
CA TYR A 22 5.35 16.29 12.48
C TYR A 22 6.58 15.50 12.97
N LEU A 23 7.43 15.05 12.06
CA LEU A 23 8.70 14.37 12.38
C LEU A 23 9.85 15.34 12.73
N GLY A 24 9.57 16.65 12.83
CA GLY A 24 10.55 17.67 13.22
C GLY A 24 11.41 18.21 12.08
N PHE A 25 11.14 17.84 10.83
CA PHE A 25 11.87 18.32 9.66
C PHE A 25 11.07 19.39 8.92
N VAL A 26 11.65 20.58 8.76
CA VAL A 26 11.03 21.69 8.04
C VAL A 26 11.91 22.10 6.85
N GLY A 27 11.34 22.06 5.64
CA GLY A 27 11.81 22.91 4.54
C GLY A 27 12.85 22.34 3.58
N ASN A 28 13.01 21.01 3.45
CA ASN A 28 13.96 20.44 2.50
C ASN A 28 13.29 19.53 1.46
N ALA A 29 12.74 20.14 0.40
CA ALA A 29 12.03 19.44 -0.68
C ALA A 29 12.88 18.37 -1.38
N SER A 30 14.21 18.52 -1.36
CA SER A 30 15.16 17.52 -1.88
C SER A 30 15.00 16.14 -1.20
N ILE A 31 14.72 16.13 0.10
CA ILE A 31 14.57 14.90 0.88
C ILE A 31 13.33 14.10 0.42
N TYR A 32 12.24 14.80 0.05
CA TYR A 32 11.03 14.15 -0.46
C TYR A 32 11.31 13.36 -1.73
N SER A 33 11.96 14.01 -2.69
CA SER A 33 12.35 13.39 -3.96
C SER A 33 13.27 12.19 -3.74
N GLN A 34 14.26 12.32 -2.85
CA GLN A 34 15.17 11.22 -2.53
C GLN A 34 14.44 10.01 -1.93
N THR A 35 13.51 10.22 -0.99
CA THR A 35 12.73 9.10 -0.41
C THR A 35 11.88 8.40 -1.46
N GLU A 36 11.23 9.14 -2.36
CA GLU A 36 10.40 8.56 -3.41
C GLU A 36 11.23 7.80 -4.47
N ILE A 37 12.47 8.24 -4.76
CA ILE A 37 13.38 7.51 -5.65
C ILE A 37 13.70 6.12 -5.08
N TRP A 38 14.10 6.04 -3.80
CA TRP A 38 14.41 4.75 -3.16
C TRP A 38 13.21 3.81 -3.15
N VAL A 39 12.04 4.34 -2.82
CA VAL A 39 10.77 3.60 -2.82
C VAL A 39 10.45 3.10 -4.23
N THR A 40 10.48 3.98 -5.23
CA THR A 40 10.17 3.64 -6.63
C THR A 40 11.11 2.58 -7.18
N VAL A 41 12.42 2.76 -7.04
CA VAL A 41 13.43 1.81 -7.53
C VAL A 41 13.21 0.43 -6.91
N GLY A 42 13.03 0.36 -5.59
CA GLY A 42 12.83 -0.92 -4.93
C GLY A 42 11.54 -1.62 -5.35
N ILE A 43 10.43 -0.88 -5.49
CA ILE A 43 9.15 -1.49 -5.88
C ILE A 43 9.15 -1.94 -7.33
N LEU A 44 9.81 -1.21 -8.22
CA LEU A 44 10.00 -1.60 -9.62
C LEU A 44 10.83 -2.87 -9.74
N ILE A 45 11.91 -3.01 -8.95
CA ILE A 45 12.71 -4.24 -8.93
C ILE A 45 11.86 -5.42 -8.44
N ILE A 46 11.12 -5.24 -7.34
CA ILE A 46 10.29 -6.30 -6.77
C ILE A 46 9.18 -6.71 -7.76
N ASN A 47 8.36 -5.77 -8.23
CA ASN A 47 7.26 -6.09 -9.14
C ASN A 47 7.76 -6.53 -10.53
N GLY A 48 8.84 -5.93 -11.03
CA GLY A 48 9.48 -6.34 -12.28
C GLY A 48 9.98 -7.78 -12.23
N SER A 49 10.52 -8.22 -11.09
CA SER A 49 10.94 -9.62 -10.91
C SER A 49 9.77 -10.61 -10.95
N LEU A 50 8.57 -10.21 -10.52
CA LEU A 50 7.37 -11.06 -10.55
C LEU A 50 6.92 -11.39 -11.98
N VAL A 51 7.16 -10.50 -12.94
CA VAL A 51 6.82 -10.70 -14.36
C VAL A 51 7.62 -11.85 -14.97
N LEU A 52 8.85 -12.09 -14.49
CA LEU A 52 9.73 -13.16 -14.98
C LEU A 52 9.24 -14.56 -14.60
N ILE A 53 8.31 -14.66 -13.64
CA ILE A 53 7.81 -15.94 -13.12
C ILE A 53 6.74 -16.50 -14.06
N LYS A 54 7.14 -17.46 -14.91
CA LYS A 54 6.25 -18.09 -15.91
C LYS A 54 5.09 -18.90 -15.32
N LYS A 55 5.25 -19.45 -14.11
CA LYS A 55 4.22 -20.31 -13.47
C LYS A 55 3.19 -19.45 -12.75
N ASN A 56 2.01 -19.26 -13.35
CA ASN A 56 0.92 -18.42 -12.84
C ASN A 56 0.52 -18.72 -11.39
N HIS A 57 0.45 -20.00 -11.01
CA HIS A 57 0.08 -20.39 -9.65
C HIS A 57 1.11 -19.94 -8.60
N ILE A 58 2.40 -20.15 -8.87
CA ILE A 58 3.48 -19.72 -7.98
C ILE A 58 3.57 -18.20 -7.95
N ALA A 59 3.48 -17.55 -9.11
CA ALA A 59 3.48 -16.09 -9.23
C ALA A 59 2.36 -15.45 -8.40
N PHE A 60 1.16 -16.06 -8.38
CA PHE A 60 0.04 -15.59 -7.56
C PHE A 60 0.37 -15.63 -6.06
N PHE A 61 0.87 -16.76 -5.54
CA PHE A 61 1.22 -16.86 -4.12
C PHE A 61 2.38 -15.95 -3.71
N ILE A 62 3.38 -15.75 -4.59
CA ILE A 62 4.47 -14.79 -4.34
C ILE A 62 3.93 -13.35 -4.37
N SER A 63 2.98 -13.05 -5.24
CA SER A 63 2.33 -11.72 -5.26
C SER A 63 1.54 -11.50 -3.98
N MET A 64 0.87 -12.54 -3.47
CA MET A 64 0.14 -12.48 -2.21
C MET A 64 1.07 -12.31 -1.00
N SER A 65 2.22 -12.97 -1.00
CA SER A 65 3.23 -12.77 0.04
C SER A 65 3.86 -11.38 -0.04
N ALA A 66 4.11 -10.84 -1.24
CA ALA A 66 4.59 -9.47 -1.42
C ALA A 66 3.58 -8.42 -0.90
N ILE A 67 2.29 -8.66 -1.09
CA ILE A 67 1.24 -7.83 -0.49
C ILE A 67 1.30 -7.92 1.05
N ALA A 68 1.43 -9.13 1.61
CA ALA A 68 1.53 -9.33 3.05
C ALA A 68 2.78 -8.66 3.63
N THR A 69 3.94 -8.75 2.98
CA THR A 69 5.17 -8.07 3.43
C THR A 69 5.03 -6.55 3.38
N GLY A 70 4.32 -5.99 2.40
CA GLY A 70 3.98 -4.57 2.38
C GLY A 70 3.21 -4.14 3.63
N TYR A 71 2.12 -4.84 3.96
CA TYR A 71 1.37 -4.54 5.19
C TYR A 71 2.16 -4.80 6.47
N LEU A 72 3.10 -5.76 6.46
CA LEU A 72 4.02 -5.98 7.56
C LEU A 72 4.97 -4.79 7.76
N PHE A 73 5.50 -4.22 6.69
CA PHE A 73 6.31 -3.00 6.77
C PHE A 73 5.53 -1.82 7.34
N LEU A 74 4.23 -1.71 7.03
CA LEU A 74 3.35 -0.72 7.67
C LEU A 74 3.24 -0.94 9.17
N LEU A 75 3.05 -2.18 9.62
CA LEU A 75 3.02 -2.47 11.06
C LEU A 75 4.32 -2.13 11.77
N ILE A 76 5.45 -2.55 11.18
CA ILE A 76 6.77 -2.28 11.76
C ILE A 76 7.01 -0.77 11.83
N ALA A 77 6.68 -0.04 10.76
CA ALA A 77 6.81 1.41 10.72
C ALA A 77 5.95 2.10 11.79
N GLY A 78 4.69 1.69 11.94
CA GLY A 78 3.75 2.33 12.86
C GLY A 78 3.98 1.98 14.34
N VAL A 79 4.38 0.74 14.67
CA VAL A 79 4.56 0.30 16.06
C VAL A 79 5.96 0.61 16.58
N TRP A 80 6.99 0.30 15.79
CA TRP A 80 8.38 0.43 16.22
C TRP A 80 9.08 1.64 15.60
N GLY A 81 8.80 1.89 14.32
CA GLY A 81 9.52 2.88 13.53
C GLY A 81 9.35 4.32 13.98
N VAL A 82 8.18 4.70 14.49
CA VAL A 82 7.93 6.08 14.95
C VAL A 82 8.88 6.50 16.08
N ASN A 83 9.32 5.56 16.92
CA ASN A 83 10.16 5.86 18.09
C ASN A 83 11.65 5.57 17.88
N HIS A 84 12.02 4.70 16.94
CA HIS A 84 13.39 4.16 16.84
C HIS A 84 14.05 4.33 15.47
N LEU A 85 13.30 4.69 14.42
CA LEU A 85 13.87 4.89 13.08
C LEU A 85 14.08 6.37 12.78
N ASP A 86 15.15 6.65 12.04
CA ASP A 86 15.32 7.97 11.43
C ASP A 86 14.10 8.29 10.54
N PRO A 87 13.57 9.53 10.60
CA PRO A 87 12.41 9.93 9.80
C PRO A 87 12.54 9.67 8.29
N PHE A 88 13.76 9.73 7.76
CA PHE A 88 14.04 9.34 6.37
C PHE A 88 13.68 7.88 6.10
N TRP A 89 14.24 6.94 6.87
CA TRP A 89 14.01 5.51 6.69
C TRP A 89 12.59 5.10 7.08
N LEU A 90 11.97 5.80 8.04
CA LEU A 90 10.56 5.62 8.38
C LEU A 90 9.65 5.91 7.17
N ILE A 91 9.91 7.02 6.46
CA ILE A 91 9.11 7.42 5.31
C ILE A 91 9.37 6.51 4.10
N VAL A 92 10.59 6.02 3.93
CA VAL A 92 10.91 5.01 2.93
C VAL A 92 10.17 3.70 3.24
N LEU A 93 10.21 3.21 4.49
CA LEU A 93 9.56 1.98 4.91
C LEU A 93 8.02 2.04 4.77
N THR A 94 7.41 3.17 5.16
CA THR A 94 5.96 3.39 4.94
C THR A 94 5.62 3.46 3.46
N GLY A 95 6.46 4.07 2.63
CA GLY A 95 6.32 4.09 1.18
C GLY A 95 6.31 2.67 0.59
N PHE A 96 7.30 1.86 0.94
CA PHE A 96 7.32 0.44 0.56
C PHE A 96 6.06 -0.29 1.01
N GLY A 97 5.64 -0.06 2.26
CA GLY A 97 4.48 -0.74 2.81
C GLY A 97 3.14 -0.37 2.15
N ILE A 98 3.00 0.84 1.63
CA ILE A 98 1.79 1.30 0.93
C ILE A 98 1.81 0.86 -0.53
N TYR A 99 2.90 1.14 -1.24
CA TYR A 99 2.93 1.00 -2.69
C TYR A 99 3.16 -0.44 -3.15
N LEU A 100 3.82 -1.27 -2.35
CA LEU A 100 4.02 -2.67 -2.71
C LEU A 100 2.66 -3.41 -2.83
N PRO A 101 1.74 -3.35 -1.84
CA PRO A 101 0.40 -3.89 -2.00
C PRO A 101 -0.38 -3.25 -3.15
N TYR A 102 -0.29 -1.92 -3.30
CA TYR A 102 -1.02 -1.17 -4.33
C TYR A 102 -0.64 -1.66 -5.74
N LEU A 103 0.66 -1.68 -6.06
CA LEU A 103 1.16 -2.05 -7.38
C LEU A 103 1.07 -3.54 -7.65
N THR A 104 1.35 -4.40 -6.66
CA THR A 104 1.28 -5.85 -6.86
C THR A 104 -0.14 -6.33 -7.16
N ILE A 105 -1.16 -5.68 -6.58
CA ILE A 105 -2.57 -6.01 -6.86
C ILE A 105 -2.93 -5.71 -8.33
N THR A 106 -2.60 -4.51 -8.81
CA THR A 106 -2.99 -4.04 -10.15
C THR A 106 -2.17 -4.71 -11.25
N THR A 107 -0.89 -4.97 -11.01
CA THR A 107 0.03 -5.53 -12.02
C THR A 107 -0.02 -7.05 -12.10
N SER A 108 0.03 -7.76 -10.96
CA SER A 108 0.20 -9.22 -10.95
C SER A 108 -1.07 -9.96 -10.52
N VAL A 109 -1.68 -9.58 -9.39
CA VAL A 109 -2.81 -10.37 -8.84
C VAL A 109 -3.98 -10.46 -9.82
N PHE A 110 -4.41 -9.34 -10.42
CA PHE A 110 -5.53 -9.36 -11.36
C PHE A 110 -5.23 -10.18 -12.63
N GLU A 111 -4.05 -10.01 -13.22
CA GLU A 111 -3.63 -10.79 -14.39
C GLU A 111 -3.64 -12.29 -14.08
N ARG A 112 -2.98 -12.70 -13.00
CA ARG A 112 -2.85 -14.12 -12.64
C ARG A 112 -4.18 -14.72 -12.21
N MET A 113 -5.03 -13.97 -11.52
CA MET A 113 -6.38 -14.43 -11.14
C MET A 113 -7.25 -14.70 -12.37
N ILE A 114 -7.20 -13.83 -13.39
CA ILE A 114 -7.90 -14.04 -14.66
C ILE A 114 -7.35 -15.28 -15.39
N ALA A 115 -6.02 -15.44 -15.41
CA ALA A 115 -5.38 -16.59 -16.04
C ALA A 115 -5.73 -17.93 -15.36
N ILE A 116 -5.85 -17.94 -14.02
CA ILE A 116 -6.20 -19.15 -13.24
C ILE A 116 -7.68 -19.49 -13.39
N THR A 117 -8.57 -18.49 -13.35
CA THR A 117 -10.03 -18.70 -13.45
C THR A 117 -10.53 -18.98 -14.87
N ARG A 118 -9.67 -18.80 -15.88
CA ARG A 118 -9.95 -19.01 -17.32
C ARG A 118 -11.18 -18.24 -17.83
N HIS A 119 -11.59 -17.18 -17.13
CA HIS A 119 -12.66 -16.29 -17.59
C HIS A 119 -12.09 -15.24 -18.55
N LYS A 120 -12.82 -14.95 -19.64
CA LYS A 120 -12.46 -13.83 -20.51
C LYS A 120 -12.79 -12.53 -19.79
N ALA A 121 -11.77 -11.88 -19.24
CA ALA A 121 -11.89 -10.61 -18.54
C ALA A 121 -10.77 -9.65 -18.96
N ASN A 122 -11.03 -8.35 -18.87
CA ASN A 122 -10.04 -7.30 -19.13
C ASN A 122 -9.49 -6.77 -17.80
N ILE A 123 -8.17 -6.83 -17.62
CA ILE A 123 -7.49 -6.33 -16.42
C ILE A 123 -7.76 -4.82 -16.23
N GLY A 124 -7.81 -4.06 -17.33
CA GLY A 124 -8.11 -2.63 -17.30
C GLY A 124 -9.47 -2.31 -16.67
N PHE A 125 -10.48 -3.14 -16.92
CA PHE A 125 -11.80 -2.96 -16.30
C PHE A 125 -11.74 -3.12 -14.77
N LEU A 126 -11.02 -4.13 -14.28
CA LEU A 126 -10.84 -4.34 -12.85
C LEU A 126 -10.05 -3.19 -12.21
N MET A 127 -9.00 -2.71 -12.88
CA MET A 127 -8.24 -1.54 -12.44
C MET A 127 -9.13 -0.31 -12.31
N TYR A 128 -9.94 0.00 -13.32
CA TYR A 128 -10.83 1.16 -13.29
C TYR A 128 -11.86 1.11 -12.15
N ILE A 129 -12.48 -0.05 -11.89
CA ILE A 129 -13.42 -0.20 -10.77
C ILE A 129 -12.71 0.08 -9.46
N VAL A 130 -11.58 -0.56 -9.26
CA VAL A 130 -10.87 -0.56 -7.98
C VAL A 130 -10.25 0.81 -7.71
N ASP A 131 -9.77 1.51 -8.75
CA ASP A 131 -9.37 2.92 -8.69
C ASP A 131 -10.54 3.84 -8.38
N SER A 132 -11.69 3.68 -9.04
CA SER A 132 -12.87 4.51 -8.80
C SER A 132 -13.32 4.42 -7.34
N ILE A 133 -13.36 3.22 -6.78
CA ILE A 133 -13.69 3.00 -5.36
C ILE A 133 -12.60 3.60 -4.46
N GLY A 134 -11.32 3.45 -4.81
CA GLY A 134 -10.20 4.03 -4.06
C GLY A 134 -10.28 5.55 -3.98
N TYR A 135 -10.48 6.23 -5.11
CA TYR A 135 -10.65 7.68 -5.16
C TYR A 135 -11.92 8.15 -4.48
N LEU A 136 -13.04 7.44 -4.65
CA LEU A 136 -14.27 7.77 -3.92
C LEU A 136 -14.05 7.66 -2.41
N GLY A 137 -13.43 6.59 -1.94
CA GLY A 137 -13.10 6.40 -0.54
C GLY A 137 -12.20 7.51 0.01
N TYR A 138 -11.20 7.93 -0.77
CA TYR A 138 -10.30 9.01 -0.38
C TYR A 138 -11.01 10.37 -0.28
N ASN A 139 -11.86 10.69 -1.26
CA ASN A 139 -12.64 11.92 -1.22
C ASN A 139 -13.60 11.94 -0.03
N VAL A 140 -14.27 10.81 0.26
CA VAL A 140 -15.12 10.67 1.45
C VAL A 140 -14.29 10.89 2.71
N LEU A 141 -13.11 10.29 2.82
CA LEU A 141 -12.21 10.48 3.96
C LEU A 141 -11.87 11.97 4.16
N LEU A 142 -11.51 12.68 3.09
CA LEU A 142 -11.19 14.12 3.14
C LEU A 142 -12.39 14.97 3.54
N LEU A 143 -13.59 14.67 3.03
CA LEU A 143 -14.81 15.37 3.43
C LEU A 143 -15.10 15.15 4.92
N PHE A 144 -14.95 13.92 5.41
CA PHE A 144 -15.14 13.62 6.82
C PHE A 144 -14.12 14.35 7.72
N THR A 145 -12.82 14.33 7.37
CA THR A 145 -11.80 15.00 8.17
C THR A 145 -11.93 16.52 8.10
N GLY A 146 -12.24 17.08 6.92
CA GLY A 146 -12.36 18.52 6.72
C GLY A 146 -13.60 19.15 7.35
N PHE A 147 -14.78 18.52 7.23
CA PHE A 147 -16.05 19.12 7.68
C PHE A 147 -16.45 18.71 9.10
N ILE A 148 -16.19 17.46 9.50
CA ILE A 148 -16.71 16.91 10.76
C ILE A 148 -15.68 17.02 11.89
N LEU A 149 -14.39 16.92 11.57
CA LEU A 149 -13.31 16.91 12.55
C LEU A 149 -12.12 17.84 12.18
N PRO A 150 -12.36 19.15 12.03
CA PRO A 150 -11.38 20.11 11.49
C PRO A 150 -10.11 20.30 12.33
N ASN A 151 -10.11 19.92 13.62
CA ASN A 151 -8.98 20.07 14.53
C ASN A 151 -8.08 18.82 14.66
N LEU A 152 -8.27 17.82 13.80
CA LEU A 152 -7.47 16.60 13.89
C LEU A 152 -6.06 16.79 13.33
N ASN A 153 -5.07 16.34 14.10
CA ASN A 153 -3.70 16.20 13.62
C ASN A 153 -3.58 15.04 12.63
N LEU A 154 -3.85 15.33 11.35
CA LEU A 154 -3.76 14.38 10.22
C LEU A 154 -2.46 13.54 10.22
N PRO A 155 -1.27 14.10 10.51
CA PRO A 155 -0.04 13.30 10.59
C PRO A 155 -0.05 12.22 11.69
N SER A 156 -0.58 12.53 12.88
CA SER A 156 -0.69 11.54 13.97
C SER A 156 -1.71 10.44 13.65
N LEU A 157 -2.80 10.81 12.97
CA LEU A 157 -3.79 9.86 12.50
C LEU A 157 -3.24 8.97 11.40
N PHE A 158 -2.40 9.51 10.52
CA PHE A 158 -1.74 8.73 9.48
C PHE A 158 -0.94 7.56 10.08
N PHE A 159 -0.11 7.79 11.10
CA PHE A 159 0.62 6.70 11.76
C PHE A 159 -0.30 5.71 12.48
N THR A 160 -1.42 6.18 13.04
CA THR A 160 -2.44 5.31 13.64
C THR A 160 -3.13 4.44 12.57
N TRP A 161 -3.49 5.03 11.43
CA TRP A 161 -4.11 4.34 10.31
C TRP A 161 -3.17 3.36 9.64
N ILE A 162 -1.88 3.66 9.53
CA ILE A 162 -0.85 2.73 9.06
C ILE A 162 -0.89 1.45 9.91
N VAL A 163 -0.99 1.55 11.24
CA VAL A 163 -1.08 0.37 12.11
C VAL A 163 -2.41 -0.36 11.88
N ILE A 164 -3.55 0.32 11.99
CA ILE A 164 -4.87 -0.32 11.89
C ILE A 164 -5.04 -1.02 10.53
N LEU A 165 -4.74 -0.30 9.44
CA LEU A 165 -4.85 -0.82 8.08
C LEU A 165 -3.74 -1.83 7.76
N GLY A 166 -2.58 -1.73 8.41
CA GLY A 166 -1.53 -2.75 8.38
C GLY A 166 -2.01 -4.08 8.97
N ILE A 167 -2.66 -4.05 10.15
CA ILE A 167 -3.16 -5.26 10.83
C ILE A 167 -4.28 -5.86 9.98
N ALA A 168 -5.27 -5.04 9.60
CA ALA A 168 -6.39 -5.49 8.78
C ALA A 168 -5.93 -6.02 7.42
N GLY A 169 -4.97 -5.34 6.79
CA GLY A 169 -4.36 -5.74 5.52
C GLY A 169 -3.65 -7.09 5.62
N LEU A 170 -2.84 -7.28 6.66
CA LEU A 170 -2.18 -8.56 6.93
C LEU A 170 -3.18 -9.69 7.16
N MET A 171 -4.19 -9.50 8.01
CA MET A 171 -5.21 -10.52 8.27
C MET A 171 -5.95 -10.90 6.98
N ILE A 172 -6.43 -9.92 6.23
CA ILE A 172 -7.17 -10.18 4.98
C ILE A 172 -6.26 -10.84 3.95
N SER A 173 -4.98 -10.45 3.88
CA SER A 173 -4.02 -11.06 2.95
C SER A 173 -3.75 -12.53 3.28
N SER A 174 -3.54 -12.84 4.56
CA SER A 174 -3.34 -14.21 5.03
C SER A 174 -4.58 -15.08 4.83
N LEU A 175 -5.78 -14.55 5.14
CA LEU A 175 -7.05 -15.25 4.91
C LEU A 175 -7.29 -15.53 3.43
N SER A 176 -7.01 -14.55 2.56
CA SER A 176 -7.16 -14.73 1.11
C SER A 176 -6.17 -15.77 0.58
N SER A 177 -4.92 -15.75 1.04
CA SER A 177 -3.92 -16.77 0.68
C SER A 177 -4.36 -18.18 1.11
N LEU A 178 -4.85 -18.33 2.35
CA LEU A 178 -5.39 -19.59 2.87
C LEU A 178 -6.60 -20.08 2.07
N TYR A 179 -7.51 -19.18 1.72
CA TYR A 179 -8.69 -19.50 0.92
C TYR A 179 -8.31 -20.06 -0.46
N PHE A 180 -7.41 -19.37 -1.18
CA PHE A 180 -6.96 -19.83 -2.49
C PHE A 180 -6.14 -21.11 -2.39
N TYR A 181 -5.32 -21.28 -1.35
CA TYR A 181 -4.58 -22.53 -1.12
C TYR A 181 -5.51 -23.73 -0.91
N ARG A 182 -6.61 -23.55 -0.18
CA ARG A 182 -7.60 -24.61 0.06
C ARG A 182 -8.45 -24.92 -1.17
N ARG A 183 -8.70 -23.94 -2.04
CA ARG A 183 -9.58 -24.09 -3.21
C ARG A 183 -8.85 -24.52 -4.49
N LEU A 184 -7.53 -24.32 -4.56
CA LEU A 184 -6.67 -24.71 -5.70
C LEU A 184 -5.92 -26.04 -5.48
N LYS A 185 -6.10 -26.69 -4.33
CA LYS A 185 -5.82 -28.11 -4.13
C LYS A 185 -6.95 -28.96 -4.70
#